data_AF-A0A2H5ZG98-F1
#
_entry.id   AF-A0A2H5ZG98-F1
#
_cell.length_a   1.000
_cell.length_b   1.000
_cell.length_c   1.000
_cell.angle_alpha   90.00
_cell.angle_beta   90.00
_cell.angle_gamma   90.00
#
_symmetry.space_group_name_H-M   'P 1'
#
loop_
_entity.id
_entity.type
_entity.pdbx_description
1 polymer ?
#
loop_
_entity_poly.entity_id
_entity_poly.type
_entity_poly.pdbx_seq_one_letter_code
_entity_poly.pdbx_strand_id
1 'polypeptide(L)'
;MAASFHDRVLELREGWRRRRELRRLASGGERAAQEALLRELYGWAARAAADIRAVYGDELPVVLTPSTWEDGTEEFRLGLGGQCGLQMCLVEWAPGQWAVAAYVTGPGEPGPRRVGTPRRNAAWTRRRFEELILGLLAAYERERLAADEAASRR
;
A
#
# COMPACT_ATOMS: atom_id res chain seq x y z
N MET A 1 -18.17 16.76 17.85
CA MET A 1 -18.73 15.96 18.97
C MET A 1 -17.85 14.74 19.18
N ALA A 2 -17.49 14.41 20.41
CA ALA A 2 -16.71 13.20 20.70
C ALA A 2 -17.58 11.94 20.57
N ALA A 3 -17.02 10.85 20.05
CA ALA A 3 -17.70 9.56 19.92
C ALA A 3 -18.15 9.01 21.29
N SER A 4 -19.31 8.34 21.33
CA SER A 4 -19.81 7.76 22.58
C SER A 4 -18.91 6.61 23.07
N PHE A 5 -19.08 6.18 24.33
CA PHE A 5 -18.37 4.97 24.80
C PHE A 5 -18.81 3.72 24.02
N HIS A 6 -20.09 3.64 23.64
CA HIS A 6 -20.62 2.55 22.82
C HIS A 6 -19.93 2.48 21.45
N ASP A 7 -19.79 3.62 20.77
CA ASP A 7 -19.12 3.71 19.46
C ASP A 7 -17.67 3.24 19.56
N ARG A 8 -16.96 3.67 20.61
CA ARG A 8 -15.57 3.25 20.86
C ARG A 8 -15.44 1.75 21.12
N VAL A 9 -16.40 1.12 21.81
CA VAL A 9 -16.42 -0.34 22.03
C VAL A 9 -16.69 -1.09 20.72
N LEU A 10 -17.61 -0.59 19.88
CA LEU A 10 -17.86 -1.15 18.55
C LEU A 10 -16.61 -1.06 17.67
N GLU A 11 -15.98 0.11 17.60
CA GLU A 11 -14.72 0.31 16.88
C GLU A 11 -13.63 -0.65 17.37
N LEU A 12 -13.48 -0.82 18.68
CA LEU A 12 -12.50 -1.75 19.26
C LEU A 12 -12.79 -3.19 18.83
N ARG A 13 -14.04 -3.65 18.95
CA ARG A 13 -14.45 -5.01 18.57
C ARG A 13 -14.23 -5.26 17.08
N GLU A 14 -14.66 -4.33 16.23
CA GLU A 14 -14.49 -4.41 14.78
C GLU A 14 -13.02 -4.38 14.38
N GLY A 15 -12.21 -3.53 15.04
CA GLY A 15 -10.77 -3.48 14.84
C GLY A 15 -10.08 -4.79 15.23
N TRP A 16 -10.53 -5.47 16.29
CA TRP A 16 -10.03 -6.81 16.64
C TRP A 16 -10.50 -7.89 15.66
N ARG A 17 -11.74 -7.82 15.17
CA ARG A 17 -12.28 -8.76 14.17
C ARG A 17 -11.47 -8.69 12.87
N ARG A 18 -11.29 -7.49 12.32
CA ARG A 18 -10.50 -7.25 11.09
C ARG A 18 -9.05 -7.72 11.26
N ARG A 19 -8.42 -7.49 12.41
CA ARG A 19 -7.06 -7.97 12.69
C ARG A 19 -6.95 -9.50 12.66
N ARG A 20 -7.94 -10.21 13.21
CA ARG A 20 -7.97 -11.69 13.18
C ARG A 20 -8.19 -12.21 11.76
N GLU A 21 -9.09 -11.58 11.02
CA GLU A 21 -9.38 -11.93 9.63
C GLU A 21 -8.15 -11.74 8.72
N LEU A 22 -7.50 -10.57 8.80
CA LEU A 22 -6.25 -10.31 8.09
C LEU A 22 -5.16 -11.32 8.46
N ARG A 23 -5.02 -11.65 9.74
CA ARG A 23 -4.04 -12.66 10.17
C ARG A 23 -4.36 -14.02 9.57
N ARG A 24 -5.63 -14.41 9.50
CA ARG A 24 -6.05 -15.68 8.89
C ARG A 24 -5.70 -15.69 7.40
N LEU A 25 -6.09 -14.65 6.66
CA LEU A 25 -5.79 -14.51 5.23
C LEU A 25 -4.29 -14.56 4.96
N ALA A 26 -3.51 -13.81 5.73
CA ALA A 26 -2.07 -13.70 5.54
C ALA A 26 -1.29 -14.95 6.03
N SER A 27 -1.86 -15.73 6.95
CA SER A 27 -1.28 -17.00 7.43
C SER A 27 -1.53 -18.20 6.51
N GLY A 28 -2.56 -18.14 5.66
CA GLY A 28 -2.85 -19.20 4.69
C GLY A 28 -2.02 -19.01 3.43
N GLY A 29 -1.24 -20.01 3.03
CA GLY A 29 -0.53 -20.02 1.75
C GLY A 29 -1.43 -20.27 0.53
N GLU A 30 -2.73 -20.40 0.74
CA GLU A 30 -3.71 -20.65 -0.32
C GLU A 30 -3.89 -19.41 -1.19
N ARG A 31 -3.91 -19.62 -2.52
CA ARG A 31 -4.07 -18.55 -3.50
C ARG A 31 -5.29 -17.67 -3.23
N ALA A 32 -6.47 -18.27 -3.01
CA ALA A 32 -7.71 -17.55 -2.77
C ALA A 32 -7.65 -16.65 -1.51
N ALA A 33 -6.97 -17.10 -0.44
CA ALA A 33 -6.79 -16.31 0.77
C ALA A 33 -5.89 -15.09 0.51
N GLN A 34 -4.86 -15.25 -0.32
CA GLN A 34 -3.95 -14.18 -0.69
C GLN A 34 -4.58 -13.20 -1.71
N GLU A 35 -5.42 -13.68 -2.64
CA GLU A 35 -6.27 -12.85 -3.52
C GLU A 35 -7.19 -11.95 -2.69
N ALA A 36 -7.89 -12.53 -1.69
CA ALA A 36 -8.72 -11.75 -0.78
C ALA A 36 -7.91 -10.70 0.01
N LEU A 37 -6.70 -11.04 0.45
CA LEU A 37 -5.79 -10.09 1.10
C LEU A 37 -5.37 -8.95 0.16
N LEU A 38 -5.05 -9.25 -1.10
CA LEU A 38 -4.66 -8.25 -2.09
C LEU A 38 -5.81 -7.28 -2.38
N ARG A 39 -7.04 -7.76 -2.47
CA ARG A 39 -8.24 -6.92 -2.64
C ARG A 39 -8.47 -5.98 -1.46
N GLU A 40 -8.23 -6.44 -0.24
CA GLU A 40 -8.29 -5.57 0.94
C GLU A 40 -7.20 -4.50 0.93
N LEU A 41 -5.97 -4.88 0.57
CA LEU A 41 -4.86 -3.93 0.42
C LEU A 41 -5.15 -2.89 -0.68
N TYR A 42 -5.79 -3.30 -1.78
CA TYR A 42 -6.27 -2.38 -2.80
C TYR A 42 -7.32 -1.40 -2.25
N GLY A 43 -8.26 -1.89 -1.44
CA GLY A 43 -9.24 -1.04 -0.77
C GLY A 43 -8.60 0.01 0.15
N TRP A 44 -7.50 -0.34 0.82
CA TRP A 44 -6.72 0.62 1.61
C TRP A 44 -5.94 1.59 0.72
N ALA A 45 -5.36 1.12 -0.38
CA ALA A 45 -4.68 1.95 -1.39
C ALA A 45 -5.63 3.00 -1.98
N ALA A 46 -6.86 2.62 -2.29
CA ALA A 46 -7.88 3.52 -2.83
C ALA A 46 -8.24 4.64 -1.85
N ARG A 47 -8.39 4.32 -0.56
CA ARG A 47 -8.64 5.33 0.49
C ARG A 47 -7.44 6.27 0.65
N ALA A 48 -6.23 5.71 0.76
CA ALA A 48 -5.02 6.51 0.87
C ALA A 48 -4.83 7.43 -0.35
N ALA A 49 -5.08 6.93 -1.56
CA ALA A 49 -5.01 7.73 -2.78
C ALA A 49 -6.03 8.88 -2.78
N ALA A 50 -7.24 8.65 -2.29
CA ALA A 50 -8.25 9.71 -2.13
C ALA A 50 -7.81 10.76 -1.11
N ASP A 51 -7.30 10.32 0.05
CA ASP A 51 -6.82 11.22 1.10
C ASP A 51 -5.64 12.08 0.61
N ILE A 52 -4.68 11.48 -0.12
CA ILE A 52 -3.54 12.21 -0.70
C ILE A 52 -4.02 13.23 -1.72
N ARG A 53 -4.92 12.85 -2.64
CA ARG A 53 -5.49 13.80 -3.62
C ARG A 53 -6.22 14.95 -2.94
N ALA A 54 -6.91 14.69 -1.83
CA ALA A 54 -7.60 15.73 -1.07
C ALA A 54 -6.62 16.73 -0.41
N VAL A 55 -5.44 16.28 0.01
CA VAL A 55 -4.41 17.13 0.63
C VAL A 55 -3.58 17.89 -0.41
N TYR A 56 -3.14 17.20 -1.46
CA TYR A 56 -2.20 17.73 -2.45
C TYR A 56 -2.88 18.38 -3.66
N GLY A 57 -4.15 18.09 -3.91
CA GLY A 57 -4.85 18.55 -5.10
C GLY A 57 -4.10 18.18 -6.38
N ASP A 58 -3.94 19.16 -7.26
CA ASP A 58 -3.28 19.00 -8.55
C ASP A 58 -1.74 19.06 -8.48
N GLU A 59 -1.16 19.40 -7.33
CA GLU A 59 0.30 19.50 -7.17
C GLU A 59 0.99 18.13 -7.23
N LEU A 60 0.27 17.06 -6.86
CA LEU A 60 0.78 15.70 -6.86
C LEU A 60 -0.12 14.77 -7.68
N PRO A 61 0.31 14.37 -8.88
CA PRO A 61 -0.36 13.32 -9.63
C PRO A 61 -0.39 12.00 -8.83
N VAL A 62 -1.59 11.50 -8.52
CA VAL A 62 -1.79 10.20 -7.85
C VAL A 62 -2.52 9.25 -8.79
N VAL A 63 -1.88 8.13 -9.11
CA VAL A 63 -2.44 7.10 -10.01
C VAL A 63 -2.61 5.80 -9.23
N LEU A 64 -3.77 5.18 -9.31
CA LEU A 64 -4.01 3.83 -8.78
C LEU A 64 -4.51 2.94 -9.92
N THR A 65 -3.74 1.91 -10.28
CA THR A 65 -4.16 0.93 -11.30
C THR A 65 -5.13 -0.08 -10.67
N PRO A 66 -6.06 -0.66 -11.46
CA PRO A 66 -6.95 -1.72 -10.97
C PRO A 66 -6.16 -2.93 -10.46
N SER A 67 -6.82 -3.73 -9.61
CA SER A 67 -6.25 -4.92 -8.95
C SER A 67 -6.23 -6.19 -9.80
N THR A 68 -6.88 -6.18 -10.96
CA THR A 68 -7.00 -7.30 -11.89
C THR A 68 -6.77 -6.77 -13.30
N TRP A 69 -5.79 -7.35 -13.99
CA TRP A 69 -5.51 -7.06 -15.38
C TRP A 69 -6.17 -8.11 -16.29
N GLU A 70 -6.31 -7.79 -17.58
CA GLU A 70 -6.99 -8.63 -18.58
C GLU A 70 -6.34 -10.02 -18.74
N ASP A 71 -5.07 -10.15 -18.37
CA ASP A 71 -4.30 -11.40 -18.38
C ASP A 71 -4.56 -12.29 -17.15
N GLY A 72 -5.42 -11.86 -16.23
CA GLY A 72 -5.72 -12.58 -14.99
C GLY A 72 -4.67 -12.41 -13.90
N THR A 73 -3.69 -11.52 -14.09
CA THR A 73 -2.72 -11.15 -13.05
C THR A 73 -3.41 -10.28 -12.00
N GLU A 74 -3.47 -10.76 -10.75
CA GLU A 74 -3.89 -9.93 -9.63
C GLU A 74 -2.70 -9.10 -9.11
N GLU A 75 -2.65 -7.85 -9.53
CA GLU A 75 -1.72 -6.84 -9.04
C GLU A 75 -2.33 -5.44 -9.06
N PHE A 76 -1.86 -4.54 -8.20
CA PHE A 76 -2.16 -3.11 -8.31
C PHE A 76 -0.91 -2.26 -8.09
N ARG A 77 -0.94 -1.03 -8.61
CA ARG A 77 0.11 -0.04 -8.44
C ARG A 77 -0.47 1.29 -8.00
N LEU A 78 0.09 1.85 -6.93
CA LEU A 78 -0.12 3.23 -6.49
C LEU A 78 1.12 4.05 -6.90
N GLY A 79 0.97 4.98 -7.82
CA GLY A 79 2.01 5.92 -8.24
C GLY A 79 1.78 7.31 -7.67
N LEU A 80 2.86 7.97 -7.27
CA LEU A 80 2.90 9.33 -6.72
C LEU A 80 3.92 10.16 -7.52
N GLY A 81 3.45 11.22 -8.18
CA GLY A 81 4.29 12.16 -8.92
C GLY A 81 5.06 11.56 -10.10
N GLY A 82 4.70 10.34 -10.54
CA GLY A 82 5.40 9.60 -11.59
C GLY A 82 6.79 9.06 -11.21
N GLN A 83 7.27 9.35 -10.00
CA GLN A 83 8.62 9.01 -9.54
C GLN A 83 8.62 8.02 -8.37
N CYS A 84 7.57 8.08 -7.54
CA CYS A 84 7.41 7.19 -6.40
C CYS A 84 6.28 6.21 -6.65
N GLY A 85 6.38 4.98 -6.12
CA GLY A 85 5.28 4.04 -6.25
C GLY A 85 5.34 2.85 -5.32
N LEU A 86 4.17 2.24 -5.11
CA LEU A 86 3.96 0.96 -4.44
C LEU A 86 3.28 0.02 -5.44
N GLN A 87 3.91 -1.11 -5.74
CA GLN A 87 3.29 -2.23 -6.46
C GLN A 87 3.03 -3.36 -5.48
N MET A 88 1.83 -3.94 -5.54
CA MET A 88 1.49 -5.16 -4.80
C MET A 88 0.96 -6.20 -5.77
N CYS A 89 1.46 -7.43 -5.66
CA CYS A 89 1.10 -8.52 -6.55
C CYS A 89 1.12 -9.86 -5.83
N LEU A 90 0.40 -10.84 -6.38
CA LEU A 90 0.51 -12.22 -5.93
C LEU A 90 1.75 -12.89 -6.50
N VAL A 91 2.48 -13.60 -5.64
CA VAL A 91 3.61 -14.42 -6.03
C VAL A 91 3.50 -15.81 -5.42
N GLU A 92 3.79 -16.82 -6.23
CA GLU A 92 4.03 -18.17 -5.74
C GLU A 92 5.50 -18.27 -5.29
N TRP A 93 5.73 -18.53 -4.01
CA TRP A 93 7.10 -18.60 -3.45
C TRP A 93 7.57 -20.03 -3.16
N ALA A 94 6.64 -20.97 -3.13
CA ALA A 94 6.87 -22.42 -3.18
C ALA A 94 5.65 -23.07 -3.85
N PRO A 95 5.75 -24.30 -4.37
CA PRO A 95 4.62 -24.96 -5.05
C PRO A 95 3.35 -24.99 -4.18
N GLY A 96 2.27 -24.40 -4.69
CA GLY A 96 0.99 -24.26 -4.00
C GLY A 96 1.00 -23.27 -2.82
N GLN A 97 2.06 -22.49 -2.65
CA GLN A 97 2.23 -21.50 -1.58
C GLN A 97 2.35 -20.09 -2.16
N TRP A 98 1.31 -19.31 -1.93
CA TRP A 98 1.15 -17.96 -2.43
C TRP A 98 1.39 -16.93 -1.32
N ALA A 99 1.80 -15.73 -1.72
CA ALA A 99 1.91 -14.58 -0.83
C ALA A 99 1.69 -13.28 -1.62
N VAL A 100 1.19 -12.25 -0.93
CA VAL A 100 1.25 -10.88 -1.47
C VAL A 100 2.67 -10.34 -1.32
N ALA A 101 3.33 -10.04 -2.44
CA ALA A 101 4.58 -9.29 -2.46
C ALA A 101 4.29 -7.79 -2.61
N ALA A 102 5.18 -6.98 -2.06
CA ALA A 102 5.14 -5.53 -2.19
C ALA A 102 6.49 -5.03 -2.70
N TYR A 103 6.46 -4.07 -3.60
CA TYR A 103 7.62 -3.44 -4.20
C TYR A 103 7.44 -1.93 -4.15
N VAL A 104 8.51 -1.22 -3.80
CA VAL A 104 8.53 0.24 -3.75
C VAL A 104 9.53 0.78 -4.75
N THR A 105 9.18 1.87 -5.41
CA THR A 105 10.08 2.65 -6.25
C THR A 105 10.19 4.03 -5.64
N GLY A 106 11.41 4.49 -5.38
CA GLY A 106 11.70 5.85 -4.95
C GLY A 106 12.19 6.74 -6.08
N PRO A 107 12.29 8.06 -5.86
CA PRO A 107 12.81 8.99 -6.85
C PRO A 107 14.30 8.70 -7.11
N GLY A 108 14.70 8.70 -8.38
CA GLY A 108 16.08 8.42 -8.79
C GLY A 108 16.54 6.97 -8.61
N GLU A 109 15.66 6.05 -8.20
CA GLU A 109 16.02 4.65 -8.03
C GLU A 109 16.00 3.88 -9.37
N PRO A 110 16.94 2.94 -9.58
CA PRO A 110 17.06 2.21 -10.85
C PRO A 110 15.91 1.23 -11.10
N GLY A 111 15.01 1.02 -10.13
CA GLY A 111 13.86 0.15 -10.29
C GLY A 111 13.15 -0.19 -8.97
N PRO A 112 12.06 -0.96 -9.05
CA PRO A 112 11.28 -1.38 -7.88
C PRO A 112 12.10 -2.31 -6.96
N ARG A 113 12.07 -2.01 -5.66
CA ARG A 113 12.71 -2.80 -4.61
C ARG A 113 11.67 -3.52 -3.76
N ARG A 114 11.89 -4.81 -3.52
CA ARG A 114 10.97 -5.61 -2.71
C ARG A 114 10.96 -5.14 -1.26
N VAL A 115 9.77 -4.96 -0.69
CA VAL A 115 9.57 -4.62 0.72
C VAL A 115 9.56 -5.90 1.55
N GLY A 116 10.55 -6.03 2.42
CA GLY A 116 10.64 -7.13 3.38
C GLY A 116 10.81 -8.52 2.74
N THR A 117 10.78 -9.55 3.59
CA THR A 117 10.83 -10.97 3.17
C THR A 117 9.41 -11.50 2.93
N PRO A 118 9.23 -12.56 2.11
CA PRO A 118 7.92 -13.21 1.92
C PRO A 118 7.23 -13.55 3.26
N ARG A 119 8.02 -14.07 4.22
CA ARG A 119 7.56 -14.41 5.58
C ARG A 119 7.11 -13.19 6.39
N ARG A 120 7.70 -12.01 6.17
CA ARG A 120 7.25 -10.74 6.76
C ARG A 120 6.02 -10.17 6.05
N ASN A 121 5.77 -10.51 4.79
CA ASN A 121 4.59 -10.03 4.05
C ASN A 121 3.32 -10.84 4.35
N ALA A 122 3.44 -11.95 5.08
CA ALA A 122 2.33 -12.65 5.74
C ALA A 122 1.73 -11.90 6.96
N ALA A 123 2.10 -10.64 7.21
CA ALA A 123 1.63 -9.87 8.36
C ALA A 123 1.31 -8.42 7.99
N TRP A 124 0.40 -8.24 7.04
CA TRP A 124 -0.13 -6.92 6.69
C TRP A 124 -1.05 -6.40 7.80
N THR A 125 -0.81 -5.16 8.21
CA THR A 125 -1.74 -4.38 9.02
C THR A 125 -2.00 -3.07 8.30
N ARG A 126 -3.16 -2.47 8.55
CA ARG A 126 -3.49 -1.15 7.99
C ARG A 126 -2.43 -0.11 8.30
N ARG A 127 -1.99 -0.05 9.56
CA ARG A 127 -0.92 0.85 10.00
C ARG A 127 0.38 0.66 9.20
N ARG A 128 0.85 -0.57 9.06
CA ARG A 128 2.09 -0.85 8.31
C ARG A 128 1.96 -0.46 6.83
N PHE A 129 0.78 -0.68 6.25
CA PHE A 129 0.49 -0.27 4.88
C PHE A 129 0.52 1.25 4.73
N GLU A 130 -0.12 1.99 5.63
CA GLU A 130 -0.11 3.45 5.66
C GLU A 130 1.30 4.01 5.90
N GLU A 131 2.09 3.40 6.80
CA GLU A 131 3.49 3.77 7.04
C GLU A 131 4.36 3.64 5.77
N LEU A 132 4.11 2.65 4.91
CA LEU A 132 4.82 2.53 3.63
C LEU A 132 4.47 3.68 2.67
N ILE A 133 3.19 4.03 2.57
CA ILE A 133 2.74 5.12 1.70
C ILE A 133 3.29 6.47 2.19
N LEU A 134 3.25 6.71 3.51
CA LEU A 134 3.83 7.90 4.11
C LEU A 134 5.35 7.98 3.87
N GLY A 135 6.05 6.85 3.89
CA GLY A 135 7.46 6.77 3.54
C GLY A 135 7.74 7.19 2.08
N LEU A 136 6.88 6.79 1.14
CA LEU A 136 6.97 7.20 -0.26
C LEU A 136 6.69 8.70 -0.44
N LEU A 137 5.66 9.23 0.23
CA LEU A 137 5.37 10.68 0.21
C LEU A 137 6.55 11.49 0.78
N ALA A 138 7.13 11.06 1.89
CA ALA A 138 8.31 11.71 2.45
C ALA A 138 9.52 11.66 1.50
N ALA A 139 9.67 10.59 0.72
CA ALA A 139 10.71 10.51 -0.31
C ALA A 139 10.46 11.47 -1.47
N TYR A 140 9.22 11.57 -1.94
CA TYR A 140 8.80 12.54 -2.94
C TYR A 140 9.07 13.98 -2.50
N GLU A 141 8.69 14.36 -1.27
CA GLU A 141 8.89 15.72 -0.76
C GLU A 141 10.37 16.11 -0.66
N ARG A 142 11.22 15.18 -0.22
CA ARG A 142 12.67 15.45 -0.18
C ARG A 142 13.24 15.73 -1.56
N GLU A 143 12.81 14.98 -2.57
CA GLU A 143 13.25 15.21 -3.94
C GLU A 143 12.73 16.54 -4.49
N ARG A 144 11.45 16.87 -4.24
CA ARG A 144 10.85 18.15 -4.63
C ARG A 144 11.61 19.33 -4.04
N LEU A 145 11.88 19.29 -2.73
CA LEU A 145 12.66 20.33 -2.05
C LEU A 145 14.07 20.48 -2.62
N ALA A 146 14.75 19.36 -2.90
CA ALA A 146 16.08 19.39 -3.50
C ALA A 146 16.08 20.01 -4.91
N ALA A 147 15.04 19.73 -5.71
CA ALA A 147 14.86 20.32 -7.03
C ALA A 147 14.60 21.84 -6.96
N ASP A 148 13.75 22.28 -6.04
CA ASP A 148 13.43 23.71 -5.83
C ASP A 148 14.66 24.52 -5.38
N GLU A 149 15.48 23.95 -4.48
CA GLU A 149 16.74 24.55 -4.07
C GLU A 149 17.74 24.66 -5.22
N ALA A 150 17.83 23.63 -6.07
CA ALA A 150 18.71 23.62 -7.24
C ALA A 150 18.25 24.64 -8.30
N ALA A 151 16.95 24.84 -8.47
CA ALA A 151 16.38 25.83 -9.37
C ALA A 151 16.63 27.26 -8.87
N SER A 152 16.53 27.50 -7.56
CA SER A 152 16.72 28.82 -6.94
C SER A 152 18.17 29.32 -6.94
N ARG A 153 19.14 28.44 -7.20
CA ARG A 153 20.59 28.78 -7.28
C ARG A 153 21.05 29.10 -8.72
N ARG A 154 20.17 28.99 -9.71
CA ARG A 154 20.44 29.31 -11.13
C ARG A 154 19.92 30.69 -11.47
#